data_AF-A0A382ACZ7-F1
#
_entry.id   AF-A0A382ACZ7-F1
#
_cell.length_a   1.000
_cell.length_b   1.000
_cell.length_c   1.000
_cell.angle_alpha   90.00
_cell.angle_beta   90.00
_cell.angle_gamma   90.00
#
_symmetry.space_group_name_H-M   'P 1'
#
loop_
_entity.id
_entity.type
_entity.pdbx_description
1 polymer ?
#
loop_
_entity_poly.entity_id
_entity_poly.type
_entity_poly.pdbx_seq_one_letter_code
_entity_poly.pdbx_strand_id
1 'polypeptide(L)'
;MDALTQKRKYVWLADTAGIKQERDQAKYDKAIRLAKEIESVKAQIVKDMQSKEHKTKRIATACYLIYRTAMRVGDEKDPDEADTVGATTLRKEHIKLTENSIEFDFLGKDSVRWRETIPAEGLDKQFHDNLKELIANKKNTQEIFHGITSRHVNAYYSTLVKGLTAKVFRTYLASSVVSKYLRNHDNVKAESNMKKLFHAKMANLDSAIMCNHKRTIPKNFEQSLQKKKDTLSNVEKSKPWLKSEESLKKAESIAQKTKKQKERVKKIKIQIRNRKAKHAERIEKLQLQIKLTQKTRDHNLGTSLRNYIDPRIFKTWTDEVAAEWEKLYTSALQKKFLWVKSDDSKWSEISKQY
;
A
#
# COMPACT_ATOMS: atom_id res chain seq x y z
N MET A 1 -33.69 -2.89 14.18
CA MET A 1 -32.47 -2.08 14.47
C MET A 1 -31.49 -2.98 15.18
N ASP A 2 -30.18 -2.72 15.08
CA ASP A 2 -29.19 -3.43 15.89
C ASP A 2 -29.34 -3.07 17.36
N ALA A 3 -29.35 -4.06 18.25
CA ALA A 3 -29.67 -3.84 19.67
C ALA A 3 -28.60 -3.04 20.43
N LEU A 4 -27.32 -3.13 20.02
CA LEU A 4 -26.21 -2.46 20.70
C LEU A 4 -26.02 -1.03 20.22
N THR A 5 -26.00 -0.85 18.90
CA THR A 5 -25.68 0.44 18.29
C THR A 5 -26.91 1.27 17.95
N GLN A 6 -28.11 0.70 18.02
CA GLN A 6 -29.36 1.32 17.56
C GLN A 6 -29.23 1.86 16.13
N LYS A 7 -28.38 1.24 15.29
CA LYS A 7 -28.16 1.60 13.89
C LYS A 7 -28.82 0.55 12.99
N ARG A 8 -29.34 0.98 11.84
CA ARG A 8 -29.92 0.08 10.83
C ARG A 8 -28.82 -0.78 10.20
N LYS A 9 -29.00 -2.09 10.16
CA LYS A 9 -28.14 -3.03 9.42
C LYS A 9 -28.77 -3.35 8.07
N TYR A 10 -27.94 -3.71 7.11
CA TYR A 10 -28.35 -3.91 5.72
C TYR A 10 -27.75 -5.23 5.21
N VAL A 11 -28.53 -5.97 4.44
CA VAL A 11 -28.03 -7.09 3.63
C VAL A 11 -27.67 -6.52 2.27
N TRP A 12 -26.41 -6.69 1.86
CA TRP A 12 -25.90 -6.21 0.57
C TRP A 12 -25.57 -7.37 -0.34
N LEU A 13 -25.69 -7.14 -1.66
CA LEU A 13 -25.14 -8.05 -2.67
C LEU A 13 -23.65 -8.30 -2.46
N ALA A 14 -23.20 -9.50 -2.80
CA ALA A 14 -21.80 -9.89 -2.75
C ALA A 14 -20.93 -9.02 -3.67
N ASP A 15 -19.63 -8.91 -3.36
CA ASP A 15 -18.66 -8.14 -4.17
C ASP A 15 -18.58 -8.58 -5.63
N THR A 16 -18.98 -9.82 -5.92
CA THR A 16 -19.02 -10.39 -7.28
C THR A 16 -20.18 -9.88 -8.12
N ALA A 17 -21.21 -9.28 -7.52
CA ALA A 17 -22.34 -8.75 -8.27
C ALA A 17 -21.91 -7.59 -9.18
N GLY A 18 -22.44 -7.53 -10.40
CA GLY A 18 -22.09 -6.52 -11.41
C GLY A 18 -22.13 -5.08 -10.87
N ILE A 19 -23.23 -4.71 -10.22
CA ILE A 19 -23.39 -3.36 -9.60
C ILE A 19 -22.33 -3.04 -8.53
N LYS A 20 -21.80 -4.05 -7.82
CA LYS A 20 -20.72 -3.84 -6.83
C LYS A 20 -19.38 -3.63 -7.54
N GLN A 21 -19.12 -4.39 -8.60
CA GLN A 21 -17.91 -4.25 -9.41
C GLN A 21 -17.88 -2.91 -10.16
N GLU A 22 -18.98 -2.51 -10.79
CA GLU A 22 -19.13 -1.21 -11.46
C GLU A 22 -18.88 -0.03 -10.50
N ARG A 23 -19.42 -0.11 -9.27
CA ARG A 23 -19.17 0.91 -8.24
C ARG A 23 -17.72 0.94 -7.77
N ASP A 24 -17.05 -0.22 -7.73
CA ASP A 24 -15.65 -0.32 -7.35
C ASP A 24 -14.74 0.22 -8.46
N GLN A 25 -15.04 -0.06 -9.73
CA GLN A 25 -14.39 0.56 -10.90
C GLN A 25 -14.57 2.10 -10.90
N ALA A 26 -15.81 2.58 -10.79
CA ALA A 26 -16.11 4.01 -10.78
C ALA A 26 -15.42 4.77 -9.64
N LYS A 27 -15.15 4.11 -8.50
CA LYS A 27 -14.36 4.66 -7.40
C LYS A 27 -12.91 4.93 -7.85
N TYR A 28 -12.29 4.01 -8.59
CA TYR A 28 -10.94 4.22 -9.10
C TYR A 28 -10.90 5.25 -10.24
N ASP A 29 -11.92 5.30 -11.09
CA ASP A 29 -12.02 6.33 -12.15
C ASP A 29 -12.17 7.74 -11.58
N LYS A 30 -12.76 7.90 -10.39
CA LYS A 30 -12.74 9.18 -9.66
C LYS A 30 -11.33 9.54 -9.17
N ALA A 31 -10.54 8.55 -8.74
CA ALA A 31 -9.16 8.79 -8.32
C ALA A 31 -8.26 9.16 -9.52
N ILE A 32 -8.46 8.55 -10.69
CA ILE A 32 -7.77 8.95 -11.94
C ILE A 32 -8.15 10.37 -12.34
N ARG A 33 -9.43 10.75 -12.25
CA ARG A 33 -9.86 12.13 -12.50
C ARG A 33 -9.19 13.13 -11.55
N LEU A 34 -9.13 12.80 -10.25
CA LEU A 34 -8.39 13.62 -9.28
C LEU A 34 -6.91 13.73 -9.66
N ALA A 35 -6.27 12.63 -10.07
CA ALA A 35 -4.86 12.64 -10.44
C ALA A 35 -4.55 13.59 -11.60
N LYS A 36 -5.43 13.71 -12.59
CA LYS A 36 -5.27 14.65 -13.71
C LYS A 36 -5.30 16.11 -13.28
N GLU A 37 -6.03 16.43 -12.21
CA GLU A 37 -6.24 17.80 -11.73
C GLU A 37 -5.47 18.09 -10.42
N ILE A 38 -4.65 17.14 -9.93
CA ILE A 38 -4.10 17.19 -8.58
C ILE A 38 -3.23 18.43 -8.33
N GLU A 39 -2.44 18.86 -9.31
CA GLU A 39 -1.59 20.05 -9.16
C GLU A 39 -2.43 21.33 -9.05
N SER A 40 -3.53 21.44 -9.82
CA SER A 40 -4.47 22.56 -9.70
C SER A 40 -5.18 22.55 -8.35
N VAL A 41 -5.66 21.37 -7.92
CA VAL A 41 -6.29 21.17 -6.60
C VAL A 41 -5.33 21.56 -5.48
N LYS A 42 -4.08 21.11 -5.54
CA LYS A 42 -3.05 21.44 -4.55
C LYS A 42 -2.75 22.94 -4.52
N ALA A 43 -2.57 23.56 -5.69
CA ALA A 43 -2.33 25.00 -5.79
C ALA A 43 -3.48 25.80 -5.18
N GLN A 44 -4.73 25.40 -5.43
CA GLN A 44 -5.90 26.07 -4.88
C GLN A 44 -6.03 25.89 -3.36
N ILE A 45 -5.78 24.69 -2.83
CA ILE A 45 -5.74 24.45 -1.38
C ILE A 45 -4.68 25.33 -0.71
N VAL A 46 -3.47 25.41 -1.28
CA VAL A 46 -2.38 26.23 -0.74
C VAL A 46 -2.74 27.71 -0.76
N LYS A 47 -3.32 28.20 -1.87
CA LYS A 47 -3.81 29.57 -1.97
C LYS A 47 -4.86 29.88 -0.91
N ASP A 48 -5.83 28.99 -0.72
CA ASP A 48 -6.92 29.20 0.22
C ASP A 48 -6.49 29.06 1.68
N MET A 49 -5.42 28.31 1.98
CA MET A 49 -4.75 28.35 3.30
C MET A 49 -4.21 29.73 3.66
N GLN A 50 -4.06 30.64 2.70
CA GLN A 50 -3.63 32.03 2.90
C GLN A 50 -4.80 33.02 2.79
N SER A 51 -6.04 32.53 2.66
CA SER A 51 -7.23 33.38 2.53
C SER A 51 -7.39 34.31 3.75
N LYS A 52 -7.82 35.55 3.47
CA LYS A 52 -8.25 36.50 4.51
C LYS A 52 -9.56 36.07 5.16
N GLU A 53 -10.37 35.27 4.48
CA GLU A 53 -11.61 34.74 5.02
C GLU A 53 -11.31 33.53 5.95
N HIS A 54 -11.55 33.71 7.25
CA HIS A 54 -11.19 32.71 8.27
C HIS A 54 -11.80 31.33 8.02
N LYS A 55 -13.06 31.24 7.54
CA LYS A 55 -13.71 29.94 7.33
C LYS A 55 -13.05 29.18 6.17
N THR A 56 -12.82 29.84 5.04
CA THR A 56 -12.09 29.27 3.89
C THR A 56 -10.68 28.83 4.27
N LYS A 57 -9.91 29.69 4.98
CA LYS A 57 -8.58 29.33 5.50
C LYS A 57 -8.58 28.02 6.29
N ARG A 58 -9.54 27.89 7.21
CA ARG A 58 -9.66 26.71 8.09
C ARG A 58 -10.04 25.44 7.32
N ILE A 59 -10.98 25.55 6.38
CA ILE A 59 -11.39 24.42 5.52
C ILE A 59 -10.21 23.98 4.65
N ALA A 60 -9.51 24.91 4.01
CA ALA A 60 -8.34 24.62 3.19
C ALA A 60 -7.22 23.97 4.01
N THR A 61 -6.99 24.42 5.25
CA THR A 61 -6.01 23.83 6.17
C THR A 61 -6.36 22.37 6.52
N ALA A 62 -7.64 22.08 6.78
CA ALA A 62 -8.10 20.70 6.99
C ALA A 62 -7.99 19.84 5.71
N CYS A 63 -8.26 20.43 4.54
CA CYS A 63 -8.12 19.77 3.25
C CYS A 63 -6.66 19.44 2.94
N TYR A 64 -5.74 20.36 3.25
CA TYR A 64 -4.30 20.15 3.13
C TYR A 64 -3.84 19.02 4.02
N LEU A 65 -4.28 18.98 5.29
CA LEU A 65 -3.99 17.89 6.21
C LEU A 65 -4.37 16.52 5.62
N ILE A 66 -5.59 16.38 5.09
CA ILE A 66 -6.07 15.12 4.48
C ILE A 66 -5.21 14.72 3.29
N TYR A 67 -4.90 15.67 2.40
CA TYR A 67 -4.04 15.43 1.24
C TYR A 67 -2.61 15.03 1.66
N ARG A 68 -2.03 15.76 2.60
CA ARG A 68 -0.63 15.61 3.03
C ARG A 68 -0.35 14.31 3.77
N THR A 69 -1.35 13.76 4.46
CA THR A 69 -1.18 12.62 5.40
C THR A 69 -2.01 11.39 5.06
N ALA A 70 -2.86 11.46 4.02
CA ALA A 70 -3.89 10.44 3.74
C ALA A 70 -4.81 10.14 4.94
N MET A 71 -4.96 11.06 5.91
CA MET A 71 -5.86 10.89 7.03
C MET A 71 -7.32 10.73 6.58
N ARG A 72 -8.12 10.04 7.39
CA ARG A 72 -9.58 10.03 7.18
C ARG A 72 -10.13 11.37 7.62
N VAL A 73 -11.20 11.82 6.95
CA VAL A 73 -11.83 13.12 7.26
C VAL A 73 -12.24 13.23 8.73
N GLY A 74 -12.81 12.17 9.31
CA GLY A 74 -13.37 12.23 10.67
C GLY A 74 -14.79 12.77 10.65
N ASP A 75 -15.63 12.20 11.50
CA ASP A 75 -16.99 12.64 11.79
C ASP A 75 -17.15 12.63 13.31
N GLU A 76 -18.04 13.47 13.83
CA GLU A 76 -18.40 13.45 15.25
C GLU A 76 -18.94 12.07 15.64
N LYS A 77 -18.63 11.67 16.86
CA LYS A 77 -18.98 10.36 17.41
C LYS A 77 -19.93 10.48 18.57
N ASP A 78 -20.76 9.45 18.72
CA ASP A 78 -21.58 9.26 19.91
C ASP A 78 -20.67 9.00 21.13
N PRO A 79 -21.03 9.47 22.35
CA PRO A 79 -20.21 9.28 23.57
C PRO A 79 -19.86 7.83 23.90
N ASP A 80 -20.69 6.88 23.49
CA ASP A 80 -20.51 5.45 23.72
C ASP A 80 -19.57 4.78 22.71
N GLU A 81 -19.13 5.50 21.67
CA GLU A 81 -18.14 5.00 20.73
C GLU A 81 -16.71 5.19 21.25
N ALA A 82 -15.79 4.30 20.85
CA ALA A 82 -14.37 4.45 21.16
C ALA A 82 -13.86 5.84 20.70
N ASP A 83 -13.13 6.52 21.60
CA ASP A 83 -12.52 7.82 21.33
C ASP A 83 -11.42 7.67 20.27
N THR A 84 -11.80 7.92 19.03
CA THR A 84 -10.90 7.91 17.89
C THR A 84 -11.21 9.07 16.98
N VAL A 85 -10.19 9.67 16.39
CA VAL A 85 -10.33 10.91 15.64
C VAL A 85 -9.91 10.78 14.17
N GLY A 86 -10.39 11.71 13.35
CA GLY A 86 -9.92 11.99 12.00
C GLY A 86 -9.52 13.45 11.86
N ALA A 87 -9.25 13.90 10.62
CA ALA A 87 -8.71 15.22 10.34
C ALA A 87 -9.52 16.38 10.94
N THR A 88 -10.85 16.38 10.80
CA THR A 88 -11.71 17.46 11.29
C THR A 88 -11.99 17.37 12.79
N THR A 89 -11.85 16.19 13.38
CA THR A 89 -12.11 15.94 14.82
C THR A 89 -10.82 15.85 15.65
N LEU A 90 -9.67 16.21 15.06
CA LEU A 90 -8.42 16.33 15.81
C LEU A 90 -8.57 17.37 16.92
N ARG A 91 -7.97 17.10 18.08
CA ARG A 91 -7.94 17.97 19.26
C ARG A 91 -6.52 18.46 19.50
N LYS A 92 -6.38 19.53 20.28
CA LYS A 92 -5.07 20.13 20.56
C LYS A 92 -4.07 19.13 21.13
N GLU A 93 -4.52 18.19 21.98
CA GLU A 93 -3.65 17.15 22.55
C GLU A 93 -3.06 16.16 21.54
N HIS A 94 -3.65 16.05 20.35
CA HIS A 94 -3.21 15.11 19.32
C HIS A 94 -2.04 15.63 18.48
N ILE A 95 -1.67 16.90 18.65
CA ILE A 95 -0.55 17.51 17.95
C ILE A 95 0.41 18.17 18.91
N LYS A 96 1.69 18.16 18.55
CA LYS A 96 2.73 18.96 19.20
C LYS A 96 3.48 19.74 18.12
N LEU A 97 3.46 21.06 18.25
CA LEU A 97 4.16 21.97 17.35
C LEU A 97 5.51 22.33 17.97
N THR A 98 6.60 22.06 17.24
CA THR A 98 7.92 22.63 17.53
C THR A 98 8.17 23.83 16.61
N GLU A 99 9.33 24.47 16.65
CA GLU A 99 9.65 25.52 15.67
C GLU A 99 9.72 25.00 14.23
N ASN A 100 10.17 23.75 14.06
CA ASN A 100 10.52 23.16 12.77
C ASN A 100 9.68 21.94 12.39
N SER A 101 8.68 21.54 13.20
CA SER A 101 7.89 20.34 12.92
C SER A 101 6.50 20.35 13.54
N ILE A 102 5.64 19.51 12.95
CA ILE A 102 4.31 19.13 13.44
C ILE A 102 4.38 17.64 13.78
N GLU A 103 4.28 17.30 15.05
CA GLU A 103 4.20 15.91 15.52
C GLU A 103 2.73 15.57 15.77
N PHE A 104 2.27 14.43 15.25
CA PHE A 104 0.93 13.90 15.49
C PHE A 104 1.03 12.60 16.29
N ASP A 105 0.15 12.43 17.29
CA ASP A 105 -0.03 11.17 17.99
C ASP A 105 -1.48 11.04 18.49
N PHE A 106 -2.25 10.13 17.90
CA PHE A 106 -3.65 9.90 18.27
C PHE A 106 -4.12 8.50 17.90
N LEU A 107 -5.29 8.10 18.40
CA LEU A 107 -5.98 6.87 17.98
C LEU A 107 -6.94 7.18 16.83
N GLY A 108 -6.70 6.56 15.67
CA GLY A 108 -7.58 6.64 14.51
C GLY A 108 -8.62 5.52 14.50
N LYS A 109 -9.27 5.34 13.34
CA LYS A 109 -10.24 4.26 13.12
C LYS A 109 -9.74 2.91 13.64
N ASP A 110 -10.62 2.15 14.29
CA ASP A 110 -10.34 0.83 14.88
C ASP A 110 -9.29 0.91 16.01
N SER A 111 -9.17 2.07 16.65
CA SER A 111 -8.21 2.42 17.71
C SER A 111 -6.74 2.18 17.32
N VAL A 112 -6.45 2.25 16.02
CA VAL A 112 -5.08 2.13 15.50
C VAL A 112 -4.35 3.45 15.73
N ARG A 113 -3.26 3.39 16.50
CA ARG A 113 -2.40 4.54 16.75
C ARG A 113 -1.81 5.10 15.46
N TRP A 114 -1.93 6.40 15.26
CA TRP A 114 -1.42 7.14 14.13
C TRP A 114 -0.33 8.10 14.64
N ARG A 115 0.86 8.00 14.05
CA ARG A 115 2.01 8.82 14.40
C ARG A 115 2.73 9.23 13.13
N GLU A 116 2.94 10.52 12.97
CA GLU A 116 3.73 11.09 11.89
C GLU A 116 4.36 12.40 12.37
N THR A 117 5.54 12.71 11.85
CA THR A 117 6.19 14.00 12.05
C THR A 117 6.36 14.65 10.69
N ILE A 118 5.84 15.85 10.54
CA ILE A 118 5.94 16.64 9.31
C ILE A 118 6.90 17.80 9.58
N PRO A 119 7.98 17.97 8.79
CA PRO A 119 8.84 19.13 8.89
C PRO A 119 8.09 20.40 8.44
N ALA A 120 8.30 21.52 9.12
CA ALA A 120 7.67 22.81 8.83
C ALA A 120 8.45 23.56 7.73
N GLU A 121 8.53 22.96 6.54
CA GLU A 121 9.31 23.47 5.40
C GLU A 121 8.43 23.64 4.16
N GLY A 122 8.77 24.59 3.28
CA GLY A 122 8.01 24.86 2.05
C GLY A 122 6.52 25.11 2.33
N LEU A 123 5.65 24.30 1.72
CA LEU A 123 4.19 24.40 1.93
C LEU A 123 3.74 23.95 3.33
N ASP A 124 4.50 23.05 3.96
CA ASP A 124 4.22 22.55 5.31
C ASP A 124 4.48 23.65 6.36
N LYS A 125 5.25 24.68 6.03
CA LYS A 125 5.43 25.86 6.89
C LYS A 125 4.15 26.67 7.06
N GLN A 126 3.45 26.99 5.95
CA GLN A 126 2.15 27.67 6.02
C GLN A 126 1.12 26.83 6.80
N PHE A 127 1.14 25.51 6.60
CA PHE A 127 0.28 24.59 7.32
C PHE A 127 0.57 24.60 8.83
N HIS A 128 1.85 24.57 9.22
CA HIS A 128 2.30 24.69 10.60
C HIS A 128 1.84 25.99 11.25
N ASP A 129 2.04 27.13 10.58
CA ASP A 129 1.67 28.44 11.11
C ASP A 129 0.14 28.56 11.28
N ASN A 130 -0.65 28.01 10.34
CA ASN A 130 -2.10 27.93 10.47
C ASN A 130 -2.52 27.05 11.67
N LEU A 131 -1.88 25.90 11.88
CA LEU A 131 -2.17 25.06 13.05
C LEU A 131 -1.83 25.79 14.35
N LYS A 132 -0.72 26.53 14.39
CA LYS A 132 -0.31 27.34 15.54
C LYS A 132 -1.36 28.39 15.91
N GLU A 133 -1.89 29.11 14.90
CA GLU A 133 -3.01 30.05 15.07
C GLU A 133 -4.25 29.33 15.64
N LEU A 134 -4.59 28.16 15.08
CA LEU A 134 -5.81 27.43 15.44
C LEU A 134 -5.81 26.85 16.86
N ILE A 135 -4.64 26.57 17.45
CA ILE A 135 -4.53 25.98 18.79
C ILE A 135 -4.16 26.97 19.90
N ALA A 136 -3.80 28.21 19.55
CA ALA A 136 -3.25 29.19 20.49
C ALA A 136 -4.13 29.37 21.74
N ASN A 137 -5.45 29.53 21.54
CA ASN A 137 -6.41 29.78 22.61
C ASN A 137 -7.29 28.56 22.94
N LYS A 138 -6.79 27.34 22.69
CA LYS A 138 -7.54 26.09 22.93
C LYS A 138 -7.01 25.31 24.13
N LYS A 139 -7.93 24.68 24.86
CA LYS A 139 -7.62 23.61 25.84
C LYS A 139 -7.26 22.32 25.09
N ASN A 140 -6.55 21.41 25.76
CA ASN A 140 -6.10 20.14 25.18
C ASN A 140 -7.24 19.29 24.59
N THR A 141 -8.40 19.30 25.24
CA THR A 141 -9.59 18.54 24.84
C THR A 141 -10.42 19.19 23.74
N GLN A 142 -10.07 20.38 23.27
CA GLN A 142 -10.84 21.09 22.24
C GLN A 142 -10.36 20.74 20.84
N GLU A 143 -11.32 20.59 19.92
CA GLU A 143 -11.04 20.32 18.52
C GLU A 143 -10.29 21.47 17.85
N ILE A 144 -9.25 21.16 17.07
CA ILE A 144 -8.47 22.11 16.26
C ILE A 144 -9.38 22.78 15.24
N PHE A 145 -10.24 22.01 14.57
CA PHE A 145 -11.10 22.48 13.49
C PHE A 145 -12.57 22.70 13.92
N HIS A 146 -12.84 23.04 15.18
CA HIS A 146 -14.20 23.30 15.72
C HIS A 146 -15.17 23.99 14.74
N GLY A 147 -16.29 23.34 14.43
CA GLY A 147 -17.31 23.84 13.49
C GLY A 147 -17.02 23.55 12.01
N ILE A 148 -15.88 22.94 11.68
CA ILE A 148 -15.59 22.37 10.37
C ILE A 148 -15.85 20.86 10.45
N THR A 149 -16.68 20.37 9.54
CA THR A 149 -17.13 18.97 9.52
C THR A 149 -16.81 18.35 8.17
N SER A 150 -17.00 17.04 8.04
CA SER A 150 -16.83 16.35 6.76
C SER A 150 -17.69 16.93 5.63
N ARG A 151 -18.86 17.51 5.95
CA ARG A 151 -19.72 18.19 4.97
C ARG A 151 -19.03 19.41 4.38
N HIS A 152 -18.40 20.24 5.21
CA HIS A 152 -17.66 21.42 4.77
C HIS A 152 -16.46 21.06 3.90
N VAL A 153 -15.70 20.05 4.31
CA VAL A 153 -14.55 19.53 3.55
C VAL A 153 -14.99 18.98 2.19
N ASN A 154 -16.03 18.15 2.15
CA ASN A 154 -16.51 17.58 0.89
C ASN A 154 -17.18 18.62 -0.02
N ALA A 155 -17.85 19.63 0.54
CA ALA A 155 -18.41 20.75 -0.23
C ALA A 155 -17.28 21.53 -0.91
N TYR A 156 -16.22 21.89 -0.17
CA TYR A 156 -15.05 22.55 -0.72
C TYR A 156 -14.36 21.70 -1.80
N TYR A 157 -14.12 20.42 -1.57
CA TYR A 157 -13.55 19.57 -2.61
C TYR A 157 -14.42 19.46 -3.87
N SER A 158 -15.74 19.49 -3.71
CA SER A 158 -16.67 19.42 -4.84
C SER A 158 -16.66 20.70 -5.70
N THR A 159 -16.22 21.85 -5.17
CA THR A 159 -16.01 23.06 -5.97
C THR A 159 -14.73 22.99 -6.79
N LEU A 160 -13.73 22.22 -6.34
CA LEU A 160 -12.48 22.02 -7.06
C LEU A 160 -12.63 21.01 -8.19
N VAL A 161 -13.23 19.86 -7.89
CA VAL A 161 -13.43 18.77 -8.86
C VAL A 161 -14.82 18.18 -8.66
N LYS A 162 -15.62 18.13 -9.72
CA LYS A 162 -17.02 17.64 -9.64
C LYS A 162 -17.08 16.22 -9.06
N GLY A 163 -17.76 16.08 -7.92
CA GLY A 163 -17.98 14.79 -7.25
C GLY A 163 -16.77 14.25 -6.46
N LEU A 164 -15.77 15.10 -6.21
CA LEU A 164 -14.63 14.79 -5.35
C LEU A 164 -15.05 14.80 -3.87
N THR A 165 -14.48 13.86 -3.11
CA THR A 165 -14.67 13.77 -1.66
C THR A 165 -13.34 13.45 -1.00
N ALA A 166 -13.23 13.69 0.30
CA ALA A 166 -12.03 13.37 1.09
C ALA A 166 -11.58 11.91 0.94
N LYS A 167 -12.51 10.98 0.74
CA LYS A 167 -12.21 9.54 0.58
C LYS A 167 -11.44 9.24 -0.71
N VAL A 168 -11.62 10.05 -1.76
CA VAL A 168 -10.95 9.86 -3.05
C VAL A 168 -9.43 10.09 -2.90
N PHE A 169 -9.00 11.07 -2.09
CA PHE A 169 -7.58 11.35 -1.84
C PHE A 169 -6.83 10.12 -1.32
N ARG A 170 -7.40 9.36 -0.38
CA ARG A 170 -6.75 8.13 0.11
C ARG A 170 -6.56 7.08 -0.99
N THR A 171 -7.51 6.98 -1.92
CA THR A 171 -7.42 6.03 -3.05
C THR A 171 -6.38 6.50 -4.06
N TYR A 172 -6.38 7.80 -4.35
CA TYR A 172 -5.37 8.45 -5.19
C TYR A 172 -3.96 8.26 -4.62
N LEU A 173 -3.69 8.71 -3.40
CA LEU A 173 -2.37 8.63 -2.76
C LEU A 173 -1.86 7.18 -2.66
N ALA A 174 -2.76 6.25 -2.28
CA ALA A 174 -2.45 4.82 -2.24
C ALA A 174 -2.08 4.23 -3.61
N SER A 175 -2.74 4.68 -4.67
CA SER A 175 -2.49 4.21 -6.03
C SER A 175 -1.24 4.88 -6.64
N SER A 176 -1.03 6.17 -6.38
CA SER A 176 0.15 6.93 -6.81
C SER A 176 1.45 6.42 -6.20
N VAL A 177 1.46 6.05 -4.91
CA VAL A 177 2.70 5.50 -4.30
C VAL A 177 3.05 4.14 -4.89
N VAL A 178 2.04 3.31 -5.19
CA VAL A 178 2.23 2.00 -5.85
C VAL A 178 2.72 2.20 -7.27
N SER A 179 2.03 3.03 -8.07
CA SER A 179 2.41 3.32 -9.45
C SER A 179 3.84 3.86 -9.52
N LYS A 180 4.19 4.83 -8.67
CA LYS A 180 5.55 5.37 -8.57
C LYS A 180 6.58 4.30 -8.23
N TYR A 181 6.32 3.44 -7.23
CA TYR A 181 7.23 2.37 -6.87
C TYR A 181 7.47 1.43 -8.06
N LEU A 182 6.40 1.01 -8.74
CA LEU A 182 6.48 0.05 -9.85
C LEU A 182 7.14 0.64 -11.08
N ARG A 183 6.96 1.93 -11.38
CA ARG A 183 7.72 2.64 -12.43
C ARG A 183 9.22 2.62 -12.14
N ASN A 184 9.61 2.79 -10.88
CA ASN A 184 11.02 2.75 -10.48
C ASN A 184 11.62 1.33 -10.47
N HIS A 185 10.80 0.29 -10.72
CA HIS A 185 11.18 -1.12 -10.73
C HIS A 185 10.59 -1.85 -11.94
N ASP A 186 10.44 -1.17 -13.08
CA ASP A 186 9.92 -1.76 -14.32
C ASP A 186 10.99 -2.59 -15.07
N ASN A 187 12.27 -2.38 -14.76
CA ASN A 187 13.42 -3.11 -15.29
C ASN A 187 13.57 -4.57 -14.79
N VAL A 188 12.55 -5.12 -14.12
CA VAL A 188 12.57 -6.48 -13.53
C VAL A 188 12.06 -7.56 -14.49
N LYS A 189 11.89 -7.27 -15.78
CA LYS A 189 11.34 -8.21 -16.78
C LYS A 189 12.15 -9.51 -16.90
N ALA A 190 13.48 -9.41 -16.84
CA ALA A 190 14.40 -10.54 -16.89
C ALA A 190 14.54 -11.29 -15.55
N GLU A 191 13.97 -10.76 -14.48
CA GLU A 191 14.07 -11.34 -13.13
C GLU A 191 13.10 -12.51 -12.95
N SER A 192 13.29 -13.26 -11.86
CA SER A 192 12.38 -14.36 -11.52
C SER A 192 10.96 -13.87 -11.21
N ASN A 193 9.95 -14.70 -11.49
CA ASN A 193 8.56 -14.39 -11.14
C ASN A 193 8.37 -14.10 -9.64
N MET A 194 9.22 -14.68 -8.78
CA MET A 194 9.17 -14.44 -7.35
C MET A 194 9.65 -13.04 -6.98
N LYS A 195 10.69 -12.54 -7.67
CA LYS A 195 11.20 -11.18 -7.49
C LYS A 195 10.24 -10.13 -8.03
N LYS A 196 9.59 -10.38 -9.17
CA LYS A 196 8.49 -9.56 -9.69
C LYS A 196 7.36 -9.43 -8.66
N LEU A 197 6.87 -10.55 -8.13
CA LEU A 197 5.83 -10.53 -7.09
C LEU A 197 6.30 -9.90 -5.78
N PHE A 198 7.59 -10.01 -5.45
CA PHE A 198 8.16 -9.32 -4.29
C PHE A 198 8.05 -7.80 -4.46
N HIS A 199 8.42 -7.23 -5.62
CA HIS A 199 8.29 -5.80 -5.89
C HIS A 199 6.83 -5.33 -5.84
N ALA A 200 5.90 -6.07 -6.42
CA ALA A 200 4.47 -5.74 -6.29
C ALA A 200 3.97 -5.73 -4.84
N LYS A 201 4.45 -6.65 -3.99
CA LYS A 201 4.11 -6.66 -2.56
C LYS A 201 4.79 -5.53 -1.78
N MET A 202 5.99 -5.12 -2.17
CA MET A 202 6.66 -3.95 -1.61
C MET A 202 5.93 -2.66 -1.98
N ALA A 203 5.47 -2.52 -3.24
CA ALA A 203 4.64 -1.39 -3.65
C ALA A 203 3.35 -1.31 -2.81
N ASN A 204 2.69 -2.45 -2.58
CA ASN A 204 1.53 -2.52 -1.69
C ASN A 204 1.87 -2.17 -0.22
N LEU A 205 3.08 -2.51 0.26
CA LEU A 205 3.54 -2.11 1.59
C LEU A 205 3.64 -0.58 1.69
N ASP A 206 4.16 0.10 0.67
CA ASP A 206 4.23 1.57 0.66
C ASP A 206 2.82 2.19 0.75
N SER A 207 1.84 1.61 0.05
CA SER A 207 0.42 2.00 0.20
C SER A 207 -0.13 1.76 1.61
N ALA A 208 0.21 0.62 2.22
CA ALA A 208 -0.19 0.30 3.59
C ALA A 208 0.43 1.25 4.61
N ILE A 209 1.69 1.66 4.42
CA ILE A 209 2.38 2.66 5.23
C ILE A 209 1.69 4.01 5.08
N MET A 210 1.52 4.49 3.84
CA MET A 210 0.84 5.77 3.52
C MET A 210 -0.54 5.87 4.19
N CYS A 211 -1.29 4.77 4.20
CA CYS A 211 -2.63 4.75 4.78
C CYS A 211 -2.71 4.39 6.28
N ASN A 212 -1.56 4.19 6.94
CA ASN A 212 -1.43 3.65 8.30
C ASN A 212 -2.26 2.36 8.53
N HIS A 213 -2.22 1.43 7.59
CA HIS A 213 -2.86 0.12 7.74
C HIS A 213 -1.99 -0.79 8.60
N LYS A 214 -2.17 -0.71 9.91
CA LYS A 214 -1.48 -1.58 10.87
C LYS A 214 -2.24 -2.87 11.15
N ARG A 215 -1.52 -3.85 11.70
CA ARG A 215 -2.08 -5.07 12.30
C ARG A 215 -1.35 -5.38 13.60
N THR A 216 -2.03 -6.10 14.49
CA THR A 216 -1.39 -6.69 15.65
C THR A 216 -0.31 -7.68 15.22
N ILE A 217 0.89 -7.54 15.79
CA ILE A 217 1.99 -8.47 15.55
C ILE A 217 1.63 -9.80 16.22
N PRO A 218 1.64 -10.94 15.50
CA PRO A 218 1.38 -12.24 16.11
C PRO A 218 2.38 -12.53 17.24
N LYS A 219 1.91 -13.12 18.35
CA LYS A 219 2.76 -13.44 19.51
C LYS A 219 3.98 -14.31 19.14
N ASN A 220 3.83 -15.18 18.14
CA ASN A 220 4.87 -16.10 17.65
C ASN A 220 5.67 -15.55 16.45
N PHE A 221 5.59 -14.24 16.16
CA PHE A 221 6.22 -13.65 14.97
C PHE A 221 7.73 -13.91 14.91
N GLU A 222 8.46 -13.63 16.00
CA GLU A 222 9.92 -13.79 16.05
C GLU A 222 10.32 -15.27 15.89
N GLN A 223 9.61 -16.18 16.56
CA GLN A 223 9.84 -17.62 16.42
C GLN A 223 9.57 -18.11 14.98
N SER A 224 8.49 -17.64 14.35
CA SER A 224 8.17 -17.98 12.95
C SER A 224 9.21 -17.42 11.98
N LEU A 225 9.70 -16.21 12.23
CA LEU A 225 10.74 -15.58 11.42
C LEU A 225 12.07 -16.34 11.56
N GLN A 226 12.44 -16.73 12.78
CA GLN A 226 13.65 -17.50 13.03
C GLN A 226 13.61 -18.86 12.32
N LYS A 227 12.50 -19.59 12.41
CA LYS A 227 12.32 -20.86 11.67
C LYS A 227 12.54 -20.70 10.15
N LYS A 228 12.11 -19.58 9.55
CA LYS A 228 12.37 -19.29 8.13
C LYS A 228 13.87 -19.05 7.87
N LYS A 229 14.55 -18.30 8.73
CA LYS A 229 16.00 -18.07 8.65
C LYS A 229 16.80 -19.37 8.80
N ASP A 230 16.43 -20.22 9.75
CA ASP A 230 17.07 -21.52 9.96
C ASP A 230 16.86 -22.42 8.73
N THR A 231 15.63 -22.41 8.17
CA THR A 231 15.33 -23.12 6.91
C THR A 231 16.21 -22.63 5.76
N LEU A 232 16.40 -21.31 5.61
CA LEU A 232 17.29 -20.74 4.62
C LEU A 232 18.73 -21.20 4.83
N SER A 233 19.26 -21.08 6.06
CA SER A 233 20.63 -21.51 6.39
C SER A 233 20.86 -22.99 6.09
N ASN A 234 19.89 -23.85 6.43
CA ASN A 234 19.96 -25.28 6.14
C ASN A 234 19.95 -25.56 4.64
N VAL A 235 19.14 -24.82 3.87
CA VAL A 235 19.13 -24.93 2.41
C VAL A 235 20.47 -24.46 1.83
N GLU A 236 20.99 -23.31 2.23
CA GLU A 236 22.29 -22.78 1.76
C GLU A 236 23.46 -23.73 2.02
N LYS A 237 23.45 -24.44 3.16
CA LYS A 237 24.45 -25.46 3.49
C LYS A 237 24.29 -26.75 2.66
N SER A 238 23.05 -27.07 2.26
CA SER A 238 22.78 -28.28 1.50
C SER A 238 23.28 -28.18 0.06
N LYS A 239 24.04 -29.18 -0.41
CA LYS A 239 24.50 -29.26 -1.81
C LYS A 239 23.94 -30.52 -2.47
N PRO A 240 22.67 -30.51 -2.92
CA PRO A 240 21.98 -31.70 -3.44
C PRO A 240 22.58 -32.29 -4.73
N TRP A 241 23.53 -31.61 -5.37
CA TRP A 241 24.23 -32.07 -6.56
C TRP A 241 25.56 -32.81 -6.29
N LEU A 242 26.06 -32.85 -5.03
CA LEU A 242 27.37 -33.47 -4.72
C LEU A 242 27.47 -34.94 -5.20
N LYS A 243 26.46 -35.77 -4.90
CA LYS A 243 26.41 -37.17 -5.36
C LYS A 243 26.47 -37.29 -6.89
N SER A 244 25.88 -36.33 -7.60
CA SER A 244 25.92 -36.27 -9.07
C SER A 244 27.29 -35.81 -9.57
N GLU A 245 27.97 -34.90 -8.89
CA GLU A 245 29.35 -34.48 -9.20
C GLU A 245 30.35 -35.63 -8.99
N GLU A 246 30.22 -36.39 -7.92
CA GLU A 246 31.03 -37.60 -7.70
C GLU A 246 30.81 -38.63 -8.82
N SER A 247 29.55 -38.83 -9.22
CA SER A 247 29.20 -39.72 -10.34
C SER A 247 29.76 -39.21 -11.67
N LEU A 248 29.80 -37.89 -11.86
CA LEU A 248 30.40 -37.26 -13.04
C LEU A 248 31.91 -37.50 -13.08
N LYS A 249 32.62 -37.28 -11.97
CA LYS A 249 34.07 -37.52 -11.87
C LYS A 249 34.43 -38.97 -12.23
N LYS A 250 33.70 -39.95 -11.67
CA LYS A 250 33.87 -41.38 -11.99
C LYS A 250 33.58 -41.71 -13.47
N ALA A 251 32.60 -41.04 -14.07
CA ALA A 251 32.27 -41.24 -15.48
C ALA A 251 33.29 -40.55 -16.42
N GLU A 252 33.94 -39.47 -15.97
CA GLU A 252 34.93 -38.73 -16.73
C GLU A 252 36.33 -39.35 -16.69
N SER A 253 36.67 -40.10 -15.65
CA SER A 253 37.98 -40.76 -15.48
C SER A 253 38.24 -41.94 -16.44
N ILE A 254 37.24 -42.36 -17.22
CA ILE A 254 37.38 -43.43 -18.22
C ILE A 254 38.09 -42.87 -19.47
N ALA A 255 39.27 -43.43 -19.81
CA ALA A 255 40.15 -42.93 -20.87
C ALA A 255 39.57 -43.07 -22.29
N GLN A 256 39.03 -44.25 -22.65
CA GLN A 256 38.32 -44.47 -23.92
C GLN A 256 36.81 -44.61 -23.68
N LYS A 257 36.03 -43.60 -24.08
CA LYS A 257 34.58 -43.56 -23.87
C LYS A 257 33.81 -44.00 -25.11
N THR A 258 32.99 -45.03 -24.95
CA THR A 258 31.95 -45.42 -25.93
C THR A 258 30.96 -44.28 -26.17
N LYS A 259 30.25 -44.31 -27.32
CA LYS A 259 29.18 -43.34 -27.65
C LYS A 259 28.13 -43.25 -26.52
N LYS A 260 27.76 -44.39 -25.93
CA LYS A 260 26.81 -44.49 -24.80
C LYS A 260 27.34 -43.83 -23.51
N GLN A 261 28.63 -43.97 -23.21
CA GLN A 261 29.27 -43.32 -22.06
C GLN A 261 29.38 -41.79 -22.24
N LYS A 262 29.68 -41.31 -23.45
CA LYS A 262 29.68 -39.86 -23.77
C LYS A 262 28.29 -39.24 -23.54
N GLU A 263 27.22 -39.92 -23.98
CA GLU A 263 25.85 -39.46 -23.74
C GLU A 263 25.46 -39.50 -22.25
N ARG A 264 25.92 -40.49 -21.48
CA ARG A 264 25.72 -40.54 -20.02
C ARG A 264 26.35 -39.35 -19.31
N VAL A 265 27.58 -38.98 -19.68
CA VAL A 265 28.28 -37.80 -19.13
C VAL A 265 27.49 -36.52 -19.42
N LYS A 266 27.01 -36.33 -20.66
CA LYS A 266 26.15 -35.18 -21.01
C LYS A 266 24.90 -35.12 -20.14
N LYS A 267 24.20 -36.24 -19.94
CA LYS A 267 23.00 -36.31 -19.09
C LYS A 267 23.29 -35.91 -17.64
N ILE A 268 24.40 -36.40 -17.06
CA ILE A 268 24.80 -36.05 -15.68
C ILE A 268 25.12 -34.56 -15.56
N LYS A 269 25.83 -33.97 -16.54
CA LYS A 269 26.12 -32.51 -16.57
C LYS A 269 24.83 -31.68 -16.59
N ILE A 270 23.86 -32.06 -17.42
CA ILE A 270 22.54 -31.39 -17.48
C ILE A 270 21.82 -31.54 -16.13
N GLN A 271 21.84 -32.72 -15.53
CA GLN A 271 21.21 -32.96 -14.23
C GLN A 271 21.81 -32.09 -13.12
N ILE A 272 23.14 -31.97 -13.06
CA ILE A 272 23.83 -31.11 -12.08
C ILE A 272 23.43 -29.65 -12.29
N ARG A 273 23.46 -29.16 -13.55
CA ARG A 273 23.06 -27.79 -13.88
C ARG A 273 21.63 -27.49 -13.42
N ASN A 274 20.68 -28.38 -13.73
CA ASN A 274 19.28 -28.23 -13.33
C ASN A 274 19.10 -28.26 -11.81
N ARG A 275 19.84 -29.11 -11.09
CA ARG A 275 19.82 -29.14 -9.61
C ARG A 275 20.37 -27.86 -9.00
N LYS A 276 21.47 -27.32 -9.53
CA LYS A 276 22.05 -26.05 -9.09
C LYS A 276 21.08 -24.89 -9.31
N ALA A 277 20.46 -24.81 -10.50
CA ALA A 277 19.46 -23.79 -10.83
C ALA A 277 18.25 -23.82 -9.88
N LYS A 278 17.60 -24.99 -9.72
CA LYS A 278 16.46 -25.15 -8.80
C LYS A 278 16.82 -24.82 -7.34
N HIS A 279 18.05 -25.10 -6.94
CA HIS A 279 18.52 -24.79 -5.60
C HIS A 279 18.70 -23.28 -5.40
N ALA A 280 19.30 -22.59 -6.37
CA ALA A 280 19.44 -21.13 -6.35
C ALA A 280 18.06 -20.45 -6.32
N GLU A 281 17.10 -20.90 -7.13
CA GLU A 281 15.71 -20.40 -7.09
C GLU A 281 15.06 -20.59 -5.71
N ARG A 282 15.31 -21.73 -5.05
CA ARG A 282 14.79 -22.00 -3.71
C ARG A 282 15.40 -21.07 -2.67
N ILE A 283 16.70 -20.79 -2.75
CA ILE A 283 17.38 -19.83 -1.87
C ILE A 283 16.78 -18.43 -2.07
N GLU A 284 16.68 -17.96 -3.31
CA GLU A 284 16.10 -16.66 -3.64
C GLU A 284 14.69 -16.52 -3.08
N LYS A 285 13.84 -17.54 -3.28
CA LYS A 285 12.48 -17.58 -2.73
C LYS A 285 12.45 -17.35 -1.22
N LEU A 286 13.30 -18.08 -0.48
CA LEU A 286 13.35 -18.01 0.97
C LEU A 286 13.87 -16.64 1.44
N GLN A 287 14.90 -16.12 0.79
CA GLN A 287 15.45 -14.78 1.07
C GLN A 287 14.39 -13.69 0.88
N LEU A 288 13.68 -13.70 -0.25
CA LEU A 288 12.60 -12.73 -0.53
C LEU A 288 11.43 -12.88 0.45
N GLN A 289 11.06 -14.11 0.83
CA GLN A 289 10.02 -14.35 1.83
C GLN A 289 10.38 -13.85 3.22
N ILE A 290 11.63 -14.03 3.65
CA ILE A 290 12.15 -13.52 4.94
C ILE A 290 12.11 -11.99 4.91
N LYS A 291 12.69 -11.39 3.86
CA LYS A 291 12.73 -9.92 3.70
C LYS A 291 11.32 -9.32 3.72
N LEU A 292 10.38 -9.93 2.99
CA LEU A 292 8.99 -9.50 2.99
C LEU A 292 8.36 -9.63 4.39
N THR A 293 8.55 -10.76 5.07
CA THR A 293 8.00 -10.99 6.42
C THR A 293 8.48 -9.93 7.41
N GLN A 294 9.77 -9.56 7.35
CA GLN A 294 10.36 -8.52 8.18
C GLN A 294 9.79 -7.14 7.87
N LYS A 295 9.72 -6.77 6.59
CA LYS A 295 9.23 -5.45 6.16
C LYS A 295 7.74 -5.26 6.43
N THR A 296 6.94 -6.33 6.36
CA THR A 296 5.48 -6.29 6.58
C THR A 296 5.09 -6.68 8.00
N ARG A 297 5.98 -6.56 8.99
CA ARG A 297 5.79 -7.07 10.36
C ARG A 297 4.44 -6.63 10.96
N ASP A 298 4.24 -5.33 11.04
CA ASP A 298 3.10 -4.65 11.68
C ASP A 298 2.11 -4.05 10.68
N HIS A 299 2.22 -4.34 9.38
CA HIS A 299 1.37 -3.77 8.34
C HIS A 299 0.38 -4.78 7.75
N ASN A 300 -0.85 -4.30 7.49
CA ASN A 300 -1.92 -5.06 6.85
C ASN A 300 -2.01 -4.73 5.36
N LEU A 301 -1.40 -5.59 4.54
CA LEU A 301 -1.42 -5.47 3.07
C LEU A 301 -2.77 -5.79 2.42
N GLY A 302 -3.66 -6.49 3.13
CA GLY A 302 -4.97 -6.88 2.57
C GLY A 302 -5.91 -5.69 2.47
N THR A 303 -5.87 -4.78 3.44
CA THR A 303 -6.75 -3.60 3.47
C THR A 303 -6.46 -2.64 2.32
N SER A 304 -5.19 -2.32 2.06
CA SER A 304 -4.76 -1.48 0.92
C SER A 304 -5.13 -2.13 -0.41
N LEU A 305 -4.76 -3.40 -0.60
CA LEU A 305 -4.99 -4.15 -1.83
C LEU A 305 -6.48 -4.29 -2.18
N ARG A 306 -7.34 -4.46 -1.16
CA ARG A 306 -8.78 -4.68 -1.38
C ARG A 306 -9.54 -3.40 -1.74
N ASN A 307 -9.13 -2.25 -1.22
CA ASN A 307 -10.00 -1.07 -1.20
C ASN A 307 -9.39 0.22 -1.75
N TYR A 308 -8.07 0.36 -1.73
CA TYR A 308 -7.40 1.66 -1.92
C TYR A 308 -6.49 1.71 -3.14
N ILE A 309 -5.95 0.57 -3.57
CA ILE A 309 -5.10 0.48 -4.77
C ILE A 309 -5.97 0.12 -5.97
N ASP A 310 -5.84 0.86 -7.07
CA ASP A 310 -6.46 0.49 -8.34
C ASP A 310 -5.86 -0.83 -8.87
N PRO A 311 -6.67 -1.90 -8.99
CA PRO A 311 -6.18 -3.20 -9.44
C PRO A 311 -5.62 -3.20 -10.88
N ARG A 312 -6.00 -2.23 -11.73
CA ARG A 312 -5.43 -2.07 -13.08
C ARG A 312 -3.93 -1.80 -13.04
N ILE A 313 -3.43 -1.15 -11.99
CA ILE A 313 -1.99 -0.88 -11.80
C ILE A 313 -1.22 -2.21 -11.73
N PHE A 314 -1.67 -3.13 -10.87
CA PHE A 314 -1.00 -4.43 -10.75
C PHE A 314 -1.19 -5.29 -11.98
N LYS A 315 -2.41 -5.34 -12.55
CA LYS A 315 -2.68 -6.10 -13.79
C LYS A 315 -1.75 -5.68 -14.92
N THR A 316 -1.77 -4.41 -15.27
CA THR A 316 -0.99 -3.89 -16.42
C THR A 316 0.51 -3.96 -16.19
N TRP A 317 0.99 -3.69 -14.96
CA TRP A 317 2.41 -3.84 -14.64
C TRP A 317 2.87 -5.30 -14.74
N THR A 318 2.09 -6.26 -14.21
CA THR A 318 2.48 -7.67 -14.31
C THR A 318 2.44 -8.17 -15.73
N ASP A 319 1.50 -7.72 -16.55
CA ASP A 319 1.48 -8.06 -17.98
C ASP A 319 2.76 -7.59 -18.67
N GLU A 320 3.20 -6.36 -18.40
CA GLU A 320 4.43 -5.79 -18.97
C GLU A 320 5.68 -6.60 -18.56
N VAL A 321 5.77 -7.01 -17.29
CA VAL A 321 6.89 -7.81 -16.78
C VAL A 321 6.70 -9.32 -16.95
N ALA A 322 5.67 -9.77 -17.68
CA ALA A 322 5.33 -11.19 -17.87
C ALA A 322 5.21 -11.97 -16.54
N ALA A 323 4.38 -11.47 -15.62
CA ALA A 323 3.99 -12.10 -14.36
C ALA A 323 2.46 -12.22 -14.26
N GLU A 324 1.97 -13.01 -13.30
CA GLU A 324 0.54 -13.20 -13.07
C GLU A 324 0.07 -12.31 -11.91
N TRP A 325 -0.78 -11.32 -12.17
CA TRP A 325 -1.35 -10.45 -11.13
C TRP A 325 -2.18 -11.24 -10.13
N GLU A 326 -2.86 -12.32 -10.53
CA GLU A 326 -3.69 -13.15 -9.65
C GLU A 326 -2.92 -13.67 -8.43
N LYS A 327 -1.61 -13.91 -8.57
CA LYS A 327 -0.74 -14.36 -7.47
C LYS A 327 -0.55 -13.30 -6.36
N LEU A 328 -0.95 -12.05 -6.59
CA LEU A 328 -1.00 -11.00 -5.57
C LEU A 328 -2.29 -11.04 -4.76
N TYR A 329 -3.37 -11.57 -5.33
CA TYR A 329 -4.71 -11.51 -4.77
C TYR A 329 -5.15 -12.87 -4.23
N THR A 330 -5.88 -12.85 -3.10
CA THR A 330 -6.59 -14.06 -2.65
C THR A 330 -7.71 -14.41 -3.63
N SER A 331 -8.20 -15.65 -3.63
CA SER A 331 -9.28 -16.09 -4.52
C SER A 331 -10.54 -15.22 -4.40
N ALA A 332 -10.85 -14.72 -3.21
CA ALA A 332 -11.95 -13.79 -2.99
C ALA A 332 -11.72 -12.42 -3.65
N LEU A 333 -10.49 -11.90 -3.61
CA LEU A 333 -10.16 -10.64 -4.27
C LEU A 333 -10.08 -10.77 -5.79
N GLN A 334 -9.60 -11.90 -6.31
CA GLN A 334 -9.66 -12.19 -7.74
C GLN A 334 -11.11 -12.14 -8.25
N LYS A 335 -12.06 -12.71 -7.48
CA LYS A 335 -13.50 -12.67 -7.78
C LYS A 335 -14.09 -11.25 -7.68
N LYS A 336 -13.63 -10.43 -6.72
CA LYS A 336 -14.04 -9.03 -6.60
C LYS A 336 -13.58 -8.19 -7.81
N PHE A 337 -12.38 -8.46 -8.31
CA PHE A 337 -11.74 -7.69 -9.39
C PHE A 337 -11.86 -8.36 -10.75
N LEU A 338 -12.90 -9.16 -10.99
CA LEU A 338 -13.10 -9.83 -12.28
C LEU A 338 -13.20 -8.85 -13.44
N TRP A 339 -13.81 -7.68 -13.21
CA TRP A 339 -13.91 -6.58 -14.18
C TRP A 339 -12.56 -6.09 -14.73
N VAL A 340 -11.46 -6.36 -14.03
CA VAL A 340 -10.09 -5.95 -14.44
C VAL A 340 -9.48 -6.93 -15.44
N LYS A 341 -9.96 -8.17 -15.51
CA LYS A 341 -9.41 -9.19 -16.42
C LYS A 341 -9.54 -8.80 -17.89
N SER A 342 -10.60 -8.10 -18.25
CA SER A 342 -10.88 -7.62 -19.61
C SER A 342 -10.28 -6.24 -19.91
N ASP A 343 -9.50 -5.67 -19.00
CA ASP A 343 -8.88 -4.36 -19.21
C ASP A 343 -7.61 -4.51 -20.04
N ASP A 344 -7.62 -4.07 -21.30
CA ASP A 344 -6.47 -4.19 -22.23
C ASP A 344 -5.52 -2.97 -22.21
N SER A 345 -5.63 -2.09 -21.22
CA SER A 345 -4.77 -0.91 -21.12
C SER A 345 -3.30 -1.28 -20.99
N LYS A 346 -2.41 -0.41 -21.47
CA LYS A 346 -0.96 -0.62 -21.35
C LYS A 346 -0.41 -0.08 -20.04
N TRP A 347 0.65 -0.70 -19.53
CA TRP A 347 1.37 -0.18 -18.35
C TRP A 347 1.88 1.24 -18.57
N SER A 348 2.36 1.56 -19.79
CA SER A 348 2.82 2.91 -20.15
C SER A 348 1.73 3.98 -20.05
N GLU A 349 0.46 3.60 -20.12
CA GLU A 349 -0.71 4.48 -20.00
C GLU A 349 -1.17 4.55 -18.54
N ILE A 350 -1.46 3.40 -17.92
CA ILE A 350 -1.95 3.33 -16.53
C ILE A 350 -0.94 3.92 -15.56
N SER A 351 0.36 3.64 -15.76
CA SER A 351 1.38 4.16 -14.87
C SER A 351 1.34 5.68 -14.80
N LYS A 352 1.07 6.40 -15.90
CA LYS A 352 1.04 7.87 -15.94
C LYS A 352 -0.27 8.49 -15.42
N GLN A 353 -1.29 7.68 -15.13
CA GLN A 353 -2.56 8.17 -14.60
C GLN A 353 -2.48 8.55 -13.11
N TYR A 354 -1.40 8.18 -12.42
CA TYR A 354 -1.20 8.36 -10.98
C TYR A 354 0.23 8.80 -10.65
#